data_AF-A0A4Z0JM84-F1
#
_entry.id   AF-A0A4Z0JM84-F1
#
_cell.length_a   1.000
_cell.length_b   1.000
_cell.length_c   1.000
_cell.angle_alpha   90.00
_cell.angle_beta   90.00
_cell.angle_gamma   90.00
#
_symmetry.space_group_name_H-M   'P 1'
#
loop_
_entity.id
_entity.type
_entity.pdbx_description
1 polymer ?
#
loop_
_entity_poly.entity_id
_entity_poly.type
_entity_poly.pdbx_seq_one_letter_code
_entity_poly.pdbx_strand_id
1 'polypeptide(L)'
;MKQMEFARYTELGFKKLDNDSFNKVIASSQLLVGNLVKDYYEFHDIQKDLNSDDDFIKFRANQFQKAICVQCEFADDLGASSLVEQQKAGITDVQIGRTHLQQSSNPVNAVTYGKSGVYLPAYELLVHTGLLYRGVDSH
;
A
#
# COMPACT_ATOMS: atom_id res chain seq x y z
N MET A 1 16.18 2.40 -4.66
CA MET A 1 15.56 3.56 -5.35
C MET A 1 14.17 3.74 -4.74
N LYS A 2 13.71 4.96 -4.43
CA LYS A 2 12.36 5.13 -3.87
C LYS A 2 11.31 4.88 -4.96
N GLN A 3 10.46 3.87 -4.77
CA GLN A 3 9.41 3.48 -5.73
C GLN A 3 8.22 4.46 -5.72
N MET A 4 8.20 5.39 -4.76
CA MET A 4 7.17 6.41 -4.56
C MET A 4 7.77 7.65 -3.90
N GLU A 5 7.31 8.84 -4.31
CA GLU A 5 7.69 10.15 -3.77
C GLU A 5 6.44 11.01 -3.56
N PHE A 6 6.53 12.04 -2.71
CA PHE A 6 5.38 12.90 -2.38
C PHE A 6 4.79 13.61 -3.61
N ALA A 7 5.63 14.05 -4.56
CA ALA A 7 5.15 14.66 -5.81
C ALA A 7 4.27 13.68 -6.60
N ARG A 8 4.63 12.39 -6.63
CA ARG A 8 3.84 11.36 -7.32
C ARG A 8 2.54 11.04 -6.59
N TYR A 9 2.56 11.03 -5.25
CA TYR A 9 1.36 10.89 -4.42
C TYR A 9 0.30 11.96 -4.78
N THR A 10 0.73 13.22 -4.92
CA THR A 10 -0.18 14.31 -5.29
C THR A 10 -0.62 14.25 -6.76
N GLU A 11 0.26 13.87 -7.69
CA GLU A 11 -0.06 13.66 -9.11
C GLU A 11 -1.13 12.56 -9.30
N LEU A 12 -1.07 11.50 -8.49
CA LEU A 12 -2.06 10.41 -8.48
C LEU A 12 -3.42 10.81 -7.87
N GLY A 13 -3.56 12.05 -7.40
CA GLY A 13 -4.80 12.63 -6.90
C GLY A 13 -5.02 12.53 -5.40
N PHE A 14 -4.07 11.99 -4.64
CA PHE A 14 -4.15 11.90 -3.19
C PHE A 14 -3.74 13.22 -2.52
N LYS A 15 -4.43 13.58 -1.43
CA LYS A 15 -4.31 14.92 -0.81
C LYS A 15 -4.39 14.91 0.71
N LYS A 16 -4.55 13.75 1.34
CA LYS A 16 -4.75 13.64 2.78
C LYS A 16 -3.47 13.98 3.55
N LEU A 17 -2.34 13.50 3.06
CA LEU A 17 -1.04 13.67 3.71
C LEU A 17 -0.35 14.93 3.19
N ASP A 18 0.27 15.68 4.10
CA ASP A 18 1.34 16.60 3.73
C ASP A 18 2.67 15.84 3.56
N ASN A 19 3.72 16.56 3.15
CA ASN A 19 5.04 15.95 2.91
C ASN A 19 5.63 15.32 4.18
N ASP A 20 5.40 15.91 5.35
CA ASP A 20 5.99 15.44 6.61
C ASP A 20 5.30 14.18 7.10
N SER A 21 3.97 14.14 7.09
CA SER A 21 3.18 12.94 7.40
C SER A 21 3.44 11.83 6.39
N PHE A 22 3.54 12.15 5.09
CA PHE A 22 3.94 11.18 4.07
C PHE A 22 5.31 10.55 4.38
N ASN A 23 6.32 11.37 4.71
CA ASN A 23 7.67 10.87 5.00
C ASN A 23 7.73 9.98 6.25
N LYS A 24 6.80 10.11 7.20
CA LYS A 24 6.71 9.23 8.37
C LYS A 24 6.22 7.82 8.03
N VAL A 25 5.37 7.67 7.01
CA VAL A 25 4.66 6.40 6.71
C VAL A 25 5.11 5.71 5.43
N ILE A 26 5.81 6.42 4.53
CA ILE A 26 6.10 5.90 3.19
C ILE A 26 6.99 4.67 3.21
N ALA A 27 8.05 4.68 4.02
CA ALA A 27 9.03 3.59 4.04
C ALA A 27 8.39 2.25 4.43
N SER A 28 7.54 2.24 5.45
CA SER A 28 6.84 1.04 5.88
C SER A 28 5.71 0.64 4.95
N SER A 29 4.99 1.61 4.38
CA SER A 29 3.94 1.35 3.40
C SER A 29 4.51 0.69 2.15
N GLN A 30 5.65 1.19 1.64
CA GLN A 30 6.39 0.57 0.55
C GLN A 30 6.86 -0.84 0.91
N LEU A 31 7.38 -1.05 2.12
CA LEU A 31 7.82 -2.38 2.56
C LEU A 31 6.66 -3.40 2.57
N LEU A 32 5.50 -3.02 3.11
CA LEU A 32 4.34 -3.92 3.18
C LEU A 32 3.80 -4.27 1.79
N VAL A 33 3.67 -3.27 0.91
CA VAL A 33 3.17 -3.46 -0.46
C VAL A 33 4.21 -4.19 -1.33
N GLY A 34 5.49 -3.88 -1.18
CA GLY A 34 6.61 -4.55 -1.85
C GLY A 34 6.64 -6.04 -1.51
N ASN A 35 6.62 -6.38 -0.22
CA ASN A 35 6.57 -7.78 0.25
C ASN A 35 5.35 -8.52 -0.34
N LEU A 36 4.19 -7.86 -0.42
CA LEU A 36 2.98 -8.46 -0.97
C LEU A 36 3.13 -8.85 -2.45
N VAL A 37 3.91 -8.09 -3.22
CA VAL A 37 4.22 -8.36 -4.64
C VAL A 37 5.57 -9.05 -4.83
N LYS A 38 6.14 -9.66 -3.77
CA LYS A 38 7.46 -10.32 -3.77
C LYS A 38 8.59 -9.43 -4.29
N ASP A 39 8.56 -8.16 -3.91
CA ASP A 39 9.60 -7.19 -4.24
C ASP A 39 9.83 -7.03 -5.75
N TYR A 40 8.79 -7.23 -6.57
CA TYR A 40 8.87 -7.16 -8.03
C TYR A 40 9.64 -5.91 -8.52
N TYR A 41 9.34 -4.74 -7.96
CA TYR A 41 9.96 -3.45 -8.31
C TYR A 41 11.30 -3.16 -7.60
N GLU A 42 11.86 -4.12 -6.84
CA GLU A 42 13.29 -4.12 -6.49
C GLU A 42 14.14 -4.68 -7.65
N PHE A 43 13.54 -5.52 -8.50
CA PHE A 43 14.22 -6.16 -9.64
C PHE A 43 13.78 -5.60 -11.00
N HIS A 44 12.71 -4.80 -11.03
CA HIS A 44 12.16 -4.18 -12.24
C HIS A 44 12.12 -2.66 -12.09
N ASP A 45 12.44 -1.94 -13.17
CA ASP A 45 12.41 -0.48 -13.18
C ASP A 45 10.97 0.01 -13.33
N ILE A 46 10.43 0.56 -12.24
CA ILE A 46 9.09 1.12 -12.22
C ILE A 46 8.92 2.31 -13.17
N GLN A 47 9.96 3.12 -13.40
CA GLN A 47 9.88 4.26 -14.31
C GLN A 47 9.78 3.80 -15.75
N LYS A 48 10.45 2.69 -16.09
CA LYS A 48 10.29 2.06 -17.41
C LYS A 48 8.86 1.58 -17.62
N ASP A 49 8.26 0.93 -16.62
CA ASP A 49 6.88 0.45 -16.72
C ASP A 49 5.87 1.60 -16.82
N LEU A 50 6.05 2.67 -16.04
CA LEU A 50 5.20 3.87 -16.07
C LEU A 50 5.22 4.59 -17.44
N ASN A 51 6.34 4.49 -18.16
CA ASN A 51 6.52 5.09 -19.48
C ASN A 51 6.37 4.09 -20.64
N SER A 52 5.92 2.86 -20.37
CA SER A 52 5.80 1.81 -21.38
C SER A 52 4.76 2.16 -22.45
N ASP A 53 4.93 1.72 -23.70
CA ASP A 53 3.87 1.83 -24.70
C ASP A 53 2.74 0.81 -24.47
N ASP A 54 3.01 -0.25 -23.71
CA ASP A 54 2.02 -1.26 -23.31
C ASP A 54 1.13 -0.73 -22.18
N ASP A 55 -0.17 -0.60 -22.47
CA ASP A 55 -1.16 -0.06 -21.54
C ASP A 55 -1.35 -0.91 -20.28
N PHE A 56 -1.15 -2.22 -20.37
CA PHE A 56 -1.25 -3.11 -19.22
C PHE A 56 -0.03 -2.97 -18.30
N ILE A 57 1.18 -2.83 -18.86
CA ILE A 57 2.40 -2.57 -18.08
C ILE A 57 2.29 -1.21 -17.36
N LYS A 58 1.84 -0.17 -18.07
CA LYS A 58 1.55 1.15 -17.46
C LYS A 58 0.51 1.04 -16.35
N PHE A 59 -0.59 0.31 -16.60
CA PHE A 59 -1.64 0.10 -15.61
C PHE A 59 -1.10 -0.58 -14.34
N ARG A 60 -0.32 -1.65 -14.48
CA ARG A 60 0.31 -2.37 -13.37
C ARG A 60 1.14 -1.44 -12.47
N ALA A 61 2.04 -0.65 -13.05
CA ALA A 61 2.90 0.25 -12.29
C ALA A 61 2.09 1.35 -11.59
N ASN A 62 1.08 1.91 -12.27
CA ASN A 62 0.17 2.87 -11.66
C ASN A 62 -0.60 2.28 -10.47
N GLN A 63 -1.10 1.05 -10.60
CA GLN A 63 -1.83 0.38 -9.52
C GLN A 63 -0.93 0.06 -8.32
N PHE A 64 0.32 -0.35 -8.56
CA PHE A 64 1.30 -0.55 -7.50
C PHE A 64 1.56 0.75 -6.72
N GLN A 65 1.76 1.86 -7.42
CA GLN A 65 1.94 3.16 -6.78
C GLN A 65 0.69 3.61 -6.02
N LYS A 66 -0.51 3.46 -6.60
CA LYS A 66 -1.76 3.77 -5.88
C LYS A 66 -1.95 2.90 -4.63
N ALA A 67 -1.55 1.62 -4.67
CA ALA A 67 -1.60 0.75 -3.49
C ALA A 67 -0.69 1.27 -2.36
N ILE A 68 0.51 1.76 -2.69
CA ILE A 68 1.39 2.42 -1.71
C ILE A 68 0.72 3.68 -1.14
N CYS A 69 0.10 4.54 -1.97
CA CYS A 69 -0.58 5.74 -1.50
C CYS A 69 -1.73 5.42 -0.53
N VAL A 70 -2.59 4.46 -0.90
CA VAL A 70 -3.69 4.00 -0.05
C VAL A 70 -3.19 3.41 1.27
N GLN A 71 -2.07 2.68 1.24
CA GLN A 71 -1.44 2.15 2.43
C GLN A 71 -0.86 3.26 3.33
N CYS A 72 -0.30 4.32 2.75
CA CYS A 72 0.20 5.48 3.51
C CYS A 72 -0.93 6.17 4.27
N GLU A 73 -2.06 6.42 3.61
CA GLU A 73 -3.22 7.05 4.26
C GLU A 73 -3.79 6.19 5.38
N PHE A 74 -3.79 4.87 5.22
CA PHE A 74 -4.18 3.91 6.26
C PHE A 74 -3.22 3.94 7.46
N ALA A 75 -1.91 3.95 7.20
CA ALA A 75 -0.90 4.04 8.25
C ALA A 75 -1.04 5.34 9.07
N ASP A 76 -1.32 6.45 8.38
CA ASP A 76 -1.60 7.75 9.01
C ASP A 76 -2.90 7.75 9.84
N ASP A 77 -4.00 7.16 9.33
CA ASP A 77 -5.26 7.02 10.09
C ASP A 77 -5.07 6.25 11.41
N LEU A 78 -4.18 5.26 11.41
CA LEU A 78 -3.88 4.46 12.59
C LEU A 78 -2.89 5.13 13.54
N GLY A 79 -2.25 6.23 13.13
CA GLY A 79 -1.09 6.80 13.83
C GLY A 79 0.07 5.80 13.95
N ALA A 80 0.14 4.82 13.06
CA ALA A 80 1.01 3.66 13.17
C ALA A 80 1.81 3.45 11.88
N SER A 81 3.14 3.45 12.02
CA SER A 81 4.07 3.32 10.92
C SER A 81 4.57 1.89 10.72
N SER A 82 4.19 0.91 11.54
CA SER A 82 4.64 -0.49 11.37
C SER A 82 3.55 -1.51 11.72
N LEU A 83 3.69 -2.75 11.25
CA LEU A 83 2.79 -3.87 11.61
C LEU A 83 2.61 -4.02 13.13
N VAL A 84 3.70 -3.91 13.88
CA VAL A 84 3.69 -4.04 15.34
C VAL A 84 2.95 -2.85 15.96
N GLU A 85 3.17 -1.64 15.45
CA GLU A 85 2.43 -0.45 15.88
C GLU A 85 0.95 -0.54 15.51
N GLN A 86 0.61 -1.01 14.31
CA GLN A 86 -0.79 -1.20 13.88
C GLN A 86 -1.52 -2.19 14.80
N GLN A 87 -0.88 -3.30 15.14
CA GLN A 87 -1.43 -4.29 16.07
C GLN A 87 -1.54 -3.76 17.51
N LYS A 88 -0.63 -2.87 17.93
CA LYS A 88 -0.60 -2.25 19.26
C LYS A 88 -1.46 -0.99 19.38
N ALA A 89 -1.81 -0.35 18.26
CA ALA A 89 -2.49 0.94 18.23
C ALA A 89 -3.88 0.93 18.89
N GLY A 90 -4.39 -0.24 19.30
CA GLY A 90 -5.49 -0.33 20.27
C GLY A 90 -6.64 0.60 19.90
N ILE A 91 -7.17 0.41 18.69
CA ILE A 91 -8.18 1.28 18.08
C ILE A 91 -9.39 1.36 19.03
N THR A 92 -9.50 2.48 19.74
CA THR A 92 -10.61 2.75 20.67
C THR A 92 -11.79 3.37 19.93
N ASP A 93 -11.52 4.16 18.89
CA ASP A 93 -12.47 4.62 17.87
C ASP A 93 -11.65 5.26 16.72
N VAL A 94 -11.63 4.66 15.52
CA VAL A 94 -10.98 5.28 14.34
C VAL A 94 -11.90 5.14 13.15
N GLN A 95 -12.11 6.27 12.46
CA GLN A 95 -12.77 6.31 11.16
C GLN A 95 -11.72 6.26 10.06
N ILE A 96 -11.68 5.16 9.31
CA ILE A 96 -10.79 4.95 8.16
C ILE A 96 -11.64 5.12 6.90
N GLY A 97 -11.58 6.31 6.30
CA GLY A 97 -12.45 6.66 5.17
C GLY A 97 -13.95 6.52 5.52
N ARG A 98 -14.65 5.58 4.85
CA ARG A 98 -16.07 5.27 5.10
C ARG A 98 -16.28 4.21 6.19
N THR A 99 -15.21 3.59 6.68
CA THR A 99 -15.28 2.48 7.61
C THR A 99 -15.08 2.99 9.03
N HIS A 100 -16.04 2.72 9.90
CA HIS A 100 -15.96 3.01 11.33
C HIS A 100 -15.62 1.71 12.07
N LEU A 101 -14.56 1.72 12.89
CA LEU A 101 -14.10 0.55 13.63
C LEU A 101 -14.44 0.68 15.12
N GLN A 102 -15.35 -0.17 15.60
CA GLN A 102 -15.78 -0.20 17.00
C GLN A 102 -15.36 -1.52 17.68
N GLN A 103 -14.96 -1.44 18.95
CA GLN A 103 -14.28 -2.51 19.70
C GLN A 103 -15.13 -3.80 19.85
N SER A 104 -14.68 -4.91 19.24
CA SER A 104 -15.19 -6.26 19.55
C SER A 104 -14.19 -7.41 19.32
N SER A 105 -13.13 -7.21 18.53
CA SER A 105 -11.97 -8.12 18.35
C SER A 105 -10.94 -7.36 17.50
N ASN A 106 -9.66 -7.79 17.46
CA ASN A 106 -8.53 -7.02 16.87
C ASN A 106 -8.89 -6.36 15.51
N PRO A 107 -9.31 -5.08 15.49
CA PRO A 107 -10.12 -4.52 14.41
C PRO A 107 -9.31 -4.31 13.12
N VAL A 108 -7.99 -4.23 13.24
CA VAL A 108 -7.06 -4.17 12.11
C VAL A 108 -7.14 -5.42 11.24
N ASN A 109 -7.38 -6.61 11.82
CA ASN A 109 -7.51 -7.84 11.04
C ASN A 109 -8.77 -7.85 10.15
N ALA A 110 -9.80 -7.06 10.49
CA ALA A 110 -11.02 -6.98 9.69
C ALA A 110 -10.84 -6.14 8.41
N VAL A 111 -9.84 -5.26 8.40
CA VAL A 111 -9.59 -4.31 7.31
C VAL A 111 -8.27 -4.55 6.58
N THR A 112 -7.49 -5.54 7.00
CA THR A 112 -6.21 -5.90 6.38
C THR A 112 -6.26 -7.28 5.72
N TYR A 113 -5.44 -7.48 4.69
CA TYR A 113 -5.39 -8.73 3.96
C TYR A 113 -4.60 -9.80 4.73
N GLY A 114 -5.31 -10.77 5.29
CA GLY A 114 -4.72 -11.89 6.02
C GLY A 114 -3.86 -11.42 7.20
N LYS A 115 -2.58 -11.80 7.21
CA LYS A 115 -1.59 -11.36 8.22
C LYS A 115 -0.55 -10.39 7.64
N SER A 116 -0.82 -9.79 6.47
CA SER A 116 0.15 -8.96 5.76
C SER A 116 0.26 -7.53 6.31
N GLY A 117 -0.76 -7.03 7.02
CA GLY A 117 -0.86 -5.62 7.40
C GLY A 117 -1.14 -4.66 6.25
N VAL A 118 -1.31 -5.18 5.03
CA VAL A 118 -1.74 -4.39 3.89
C VAL A 118 -3.24 -4.17 4.00
N TYR A 119 -3.66 -2.91 3.89
CA TYR A 119 -5.05 -2.49 3.89
C TYR A 119 -5.81 -3.13 2.70
N LEU A 120 -7.02 -3.61 2.93
CA LEU A 120 -7.80 -4.35 1.91
C LEU A 120 -7.95 -3.55 0.59
N PRO A 121 -8.32 -2.26 0.60
CA PRO A 121 -8.33 -1.44 -0.62
C PRO A 121 -6.98 -1.34 -1.34
N ALA A 122 -5.85 -1.32 -0.62
CA ALA A 122 -4.53 -1.36 -1.27
C ALA A 122 -4.28 -2.71 -1.95
N TYR A 123 -4.69 -3.81 -1.31
CA TYR A 123 -4.65 -5.15 -1.90
C TYR A 123 -5.54 -5.27 -3.15
N GLU A 124 -6.77 -4.74 -3.11
CA GLU A 124 -7.73 -4.79 -4.21
C GLU A 124 -7.20 -4.11 -5.48
N LEU A 125 -6.42 -3.03 -5.34
CA LEU A 125 -5.76 -2.37 -6.47
C LEU A 125 -4.79 -3.29 -7.21
N LEU A 126 -4.20 -4.27 -6.52
CA LEU A 126 -3.19 -5.18 -7.06
C LEU A 126 -3.78 -6.43 -7.72
N VAL A 127 -5.04 -6.78 -7.47
CA VAL A 127 -5.67 -8.04 -7.89
C VAL A 127 -5.56 -8.27 -9.41
N HIS A 128 -5.76 -7.22 -10.21
CA HIS A 128 -5.78 -7.31 -11.67
C HIS A 128 -4.42 -7.02 -12.34
N THR A 129 -3.36 -6.86 -11.56
CA THR A 129 -2.05 -6.44 -12.08
C THR A 129 -1.14 -7.59 -12.51
N GLY A 130 -1.46 -8.81 -12.07
CA GLY A 130 -0.58 -9.98 -12.18
C GLY A 130 0.56 -10.01 -11.13
N LEU A 131 0.76 -8.94 -10.35
CA LEU A 131 1.82 -8.85 -9.34
C LEU A 131 1.63 -9.80 -8.15
N LEU A 132 0.39 -10.20 -7.88
CA LEU A 132 0.07 -11.15 -6.80
C LEU A 132 0.27 -12.61 -7.21
N TYR A 133 0.59 -12.88 -8.48
CA TYR A 133 0.72 -14.24 -9.00
C TYR A 133 1.84 -14.99 -8.28
N ARG A 134 1.53 -16.23 -7.87
CA ARG A 134 2.42 -17.08 -7.07
C ARG A 134 3.01 -18.26 -7.83
N GLY A 135 2.89 -18.29 -9.15
CA GLY A 135 3.43 -19.40 -9.94
C GLY A 135 4.88 -19.67 -9.59
N VAL A 136 5.18 -20.95 -9.39
CA VAL A 136 6.53 -21.46 -9.24
C VAL A 136 7.02 -21.66 -10.68
N ASP A 137 8.03 -20.90 -11.11
CA ASP A 137 8.79 -21.34 -12.28
C ASP A 137 9.48 -22.64 -11.89
N SER A 138 8.98 -23.75 -12.42
CA SER A 138 9.67 -25.03 -12.38
C SER A 138 10.82 -24.98 -13.39
N HIS A 139 11.96 -24.44 -12.98
CA HIS A 139 13.23 -24.55 -13.69
C HIS A 139 14.18 -25.45 -12.93
#